data_AF-A0A7C4MV70-F1
#
_entry.id   AF-A0A7C4MV70-F1
#
_cell.length_a   1.000
_cell.length_b   1.000
_cell.length_c   1.000
_cell.angle_alpha   90.00
_cell.angle_beta   90.00
_cell.angle_gamma   90.00
#
_symmetry.space_group_name_H-M   'P 1'
#
loop_
_entity.id
_entity.type
_entity.pdbx_description
1 polymer ?
#
loop_
_entity_poly.entity_id
_entity_poly.type
_entity_poly.pdbx_seq_one_letter_code
_entity_poly.pdbx_strand_id
1 'polypeptide(L)'
;MGAQPARRPKIAAVCTIYFKYSHAQHIVDRFLEGYGWEGEHHRPPMDLVALWVDQVGEGDLSRERASRFPSMKIYPTIADALTLGGGKLAVDGVLLIGEHGRYPRNEKGQRKYPRYEFWKEIIKVFEASGRSVPVFNDKHLSWN
;
A
#
# COMPACT_ATOMS: atom_id res chain seq x y z
N MET A 1 -4.79 14.34 -34.50
CA MET A 1 -5.12 14.46 -33.07
C MET A 1 -4.19 13.54 -32.31
N GLY A 2 -3.18 14.08 -31.62
CA GLY A 2 -2.28 13.25 -30.82
C GLY A 2 -3.03 12.67 -29.62
N ALA A 3 -2.91 11.37 -29.38
CA ALA A 3 -3.41 10.76 -28.15
C ALA A 3 -2.77 11.48 -26.96
N GLN A 4 -3.59 11.98 -26.03
CA GLN A 4 -3.07 12.46 -24.75
C GLN A 4 -2.29 11.31 -24.10
N PRO A 5 -1.09 11.54 -23.54
CA PRO A 5 -0.38 10.51 -22.83
C PRO A 5 -1.29 9.96 -21.73
N ALA A 6 -1.53 8.64 -21.75
CA ALA A 6 -2.36 7.99 -20.74
C ALA A 6 -1.80 8.34 -19.36
N ARG A 7 -2.64 8.90 -18.50
CA ARG A 7 -2.22 9.23 -17.13
C ARG A 7 -1.67 7.97 -16.46
N ARG A 8 -0.54 8.09 -15.76
CA ARG A 8 0.03 6.98 -14.99
C ARG A 8 -0.99 6.57 -13.90
N PRO A 9 -1.33 5.27 -13.77
CA PRO A 9 -2.22 4.80 -12.72
C PRO A 9 -1.67 5.16 -11.33
N LYS A 10 -2.55 5.57 -10.43
CA LYS A 10 -2.20 5.89 -9.05
C LYS A 10 -2.43 4.67 -8.17
N ILE A 11 -1.48 4.32 -7.30
CA ILE A 11 -1.65 3.23 -6.34
C ILE A 11 -1.51 3.73 -4.90
N ALA A 12 -2.25 3.11 -3.99
CA ALA A 12 -2.12 3.28 -2.54
C ALA A 12 -1.51 2.03 -1.91
N ALA A 13 -0.61 2.19 -0.94
CA ALA A 13 -0.11 1.10 -0.11
C ALA A 13 -0.72 1.15 1.29
N VAL A 14 -1.22 0.01 1.75
CA VAL A 14 -1.76 -0.25 3.08
C VAL A 14 -0.84 -1.27 3.75
N CYS A 15 -0.07 -0.83 4.74
CA CYS A 15 0.99 -1.63 5.34
C CYS A 15 0.79 -1.81 6.84
N THR A 16 1.15 -2.98 7.38
CA THR A 16 1.17 -3.18 8.83
C THR A 16 2.32 -2.45 9.52
N ILE A 17 3.52 -2.47 8.93
CA ILE A 17 4.73 -1.80 9.43
C ILE A 17 5.73 -1.68 8.27
N TYR A 18 6.60 -0.67 8.31
CA TYR A 18 7.54 -0.40 7.24
C TYR A 18 8.94 -0.10 7.78
N PHE A 19 9.83 -1.09 7.73
CA PHE A 19 11.24 -0.98 8.16
C PHE A 19 12.18 -1.72 7.18
N LYS A 20 13.49 -1.63 7.40
CA LYS A 20 14.50 -2.32 6.58
C LYS A 20 14.29 -3.85 6.59
N TYR A 21 14.28 -4.46 5.41
CA TYR A 21 13.99 -5.88 5.12
C TYR A 21 12.56 -6.33 5.42
N SER A 22 11.64 -5.40 5.67
CA SER A 22 10.22 -5.72 5.73
C SER A 22 9.66 -6.00 4.33
N HIS A 23 8.61 -6.81 4.26
CA HIS A 23 7.82 -6.98 3.05
C HIS A 23 7.29 -5.66 2.47
N ALA A 24 6.85 -4.75 3.34
CA ALA A 24 6.47 -3.40 2.94
C ALA A 24 7.61 -2.72 2.20
N GLN A 25 8.83 -2.73 2.74
CA GLN A 25 9.99 -2.17 2.03
C GLN A 25 10.20 -2.82 0.67
N HIS A 26 10.28 -4.15 0.63
CA HIS A 26 10.58 -4.85 -0.61
C HIS A 26 9.58 -4.50 -1.72
N ILE A 27 8.29 -4.39 -1.43
CA ILE A 27 7.28 -4.10 -2.44
C ILE A 27 7.18 -2.61 -2.72
N VAL A 28 7.06 -1.78 -1.68
CA VAL A 28 6.84 -0.34 -1.80
C VAL A 28 8.04 0.36 -2.47
N ASP A 29 9.27 0.01 -2.08
CA ASP A 29 10.47 0.64 -2.67
C ASP A 29 10.56 0.37 -4.18
N ARG A 30 10.04 -0.75 -4.70
CA ARG A 30 10.06 -1.04 -6.15
C ARG A 30 9.21 -0.06 -6.97
N PHE A 31 8.14 0.48 -6.37
CA PHE A 31 7.32 1.50 -7.02
C PHE A 31 7.88 2.92 -6.84
N LEU A 32 8.61 3.17 -5.75
CA LEU A 32 9.22 4.47 -5.47
C LEU A 32 10.55 4.66 -6.20
N GLU A 33 11.45 3.69 -6.07
CA GLU A 33 12.82 3.70 -6.59
C GLU A 33 12.91 3.09 -7.98
N GLY A 34 12.11 2.05 -8.28
CA GLY A 34 12.39 1.13 -9.38
C GLY A 34 13.33 -0.01 -8.95
N TYR A 35 13.75 -0.83 -9.90
CA TYR A 35 14.65 -1.96 -9.66
C TYR A 35 15.38 -2.36 -10.95
N GLY A 36 16.50 -3.10 -10.82
CA GLY A 36 17.17 -3.68 -11.98
C GLY A 36 16.34 -4.82 -12.59
N TRP A 37 16.11 -4.77 -13.90
CA TRP A 37 15.41 -5.81 -14.67
C TRP A 37 16.00 -5.87 -16.07
N GLU A 38 16.36 -7.07 -16.55
CA GLU A 38 16.90 -7.28 -17.91
C GLU A 38 18.09 -6.36 -18.29
N GLY A 39 18.94 -6.04 -17.32
CA GLY A 39 20.12 -5.18 -17.54
C GLY A 39 19.82 -3.68 -17.54
N GLU A 40 18.56 -3.27 -17.38
CA GLU A 40 18.14 -1.88 -17.30
C GLU A 40 17.51 -1.53 -15.95
N HIS A 41 17.42 -0.24 -15.65
CA HIS A 41 16.67 0.24 -14.50
C HIS A 41 15.18 0.33 -14.86
N HIS A 42 14.38 -0.58 -14.32
CA HIS A 42 12.95 -0.62 -14.53
C HIS A 42 12.21 0.23 -13.50
N ARG A 43 11.46 1.21 -13.99
CA ARG A 43 10.49 1.97 -13.22
C ARG A 43 9.07 1.53 -13.63
N PRO A 44 8.28 0.95 -12.71
CA PRO A 44 6.91 0.53 -13.02
C PRO A 44 6.08 1.67 -13.64
N PRO A 45 5.21 1.40 -14.64
CA PRO A 45 4.43 2.43 -15.32
C PRO A 45 3.22 2.95 -14.51
N MET A 46 3.35 3.04 -13.18
CA MET A 46 2.36 3.54 -12.23
C MET A 46 3.06 4.26 -11.06
N ASP A 47 2.31 5.08 -10.34
CA ASP A 47 2.84 5.92 -9.27
C ASP A 47 2.22 5.57 -7.92
N LEU A 48 3.06 5.26 -6.93
CA LEU A 48 2.63 5.17 -5.54
C LEU A 48 2.46 6.58 -4.98
N VAL A 49 1.21 6.94 -4.68
CA VAL A 49 0.85 8.30 -4.28
C VAL A 49 0.34 8.39 -2.84
N ALA A 50 -0.04 7.27 -2.25
CA ALA A 50 -0.60 7.22 -0.91
C ALA A 50 -0.04 6.04 -0.13
N LEU A 51 0.22 6.27 1.15
CA LEU A 51 0.69 5.28 2.09
C LEU A 51 -0.09 5.39 3.39
N TRP A 52 -0.53 4.26 3.92
CA TRP A 52 -0.98 4.13 5.30
C TRP A 52 -0.16 3.03 5.98
N VAL A 53 0.29 3.28 7.20
CA VAL A 53 1.09 2.35 8.00
C VAL A 53 0.49 2.23 9.39
N ASP A 54 0.06 1.03 9.77
CA ASP A 54 -0.59 0.74 11.05
C ASP A 54 0.34 0.99 12.25
N GLN A 55 1.55 0.41 12.20
CA GLN A 55 2.52 0.46 13.28
C GLN A 55 3.78 1.19 12.82
N VAL A 56 4.23 2.12 13.65
CA VAL A 56 5.41 2.95 13.40
C VAL A 56 6.30 2.80 14.61
N GLY A 57 7.55 2.43 14.39
CA GLY A 57 8.49 2.13 15.46
C GLY A 57 9.92 2.46 15.06
N GLU A 58 10.85 1.91 15.84
CA GLU A 58 12.28 2.05 15.56
C GLU A 58 12.63 1.52 14.16
N GLY A 59 13.43 2.30 13.42
CA GLY A 59 13.82 1.95 12.05
C GLY A 59 12.71 2.11 11.01
N ASP A 60 11.64 2.85 11.32
CA ASP A 60 10.61 3.19 10.35
C ASP A 60 11.21 3.89 9.12
N LEU A 61 10.87 3.37 7.94
CA LEU A 61 11.27 3.96 6.66
C LEU A 61 10.18 4.85 6.08
N SER A 62 8.92 4.73 6.51
CA SER A 62 7.80 5.39 5.86
C SER A 62 7.93 6.92 5.87
N ARG A 63 8.38 7.53 6.98
CA ARG A 63 8.55 9.00 7.07
C ARG A 63 9.68 9.49 6.18
N GLU A 64 10.80 8.78 6.16
CA GLU A 64 11.92 9.12 5.30
C GLU A 64 11.52 9.00 3.82
N ARG A 65 10.81 7.93 3.44
CA ARG A 65 10.31 7.76 2.07
C ARG A 65 9.34 8.87 1.67
N ALA A 66 8.44 9.29 2.56
CA ALA A 66 7.55 10.41 2.30
C ALA A 66 8.31 11.73 2.10
N SER A 67 9.42 11.95 2.83
CA SER A 67 10.30 13.11 2.61
C SER A 67 11.06 13.03 1.29
N ARG A 68 11.53 11.84 0.91
CA ARG A 68 12.32 11.62 -0.32
C ARG A 68 11.45 11.62 -1.58
N PHE A 69 10.18 11.22 -1.46
CA PHE A 69 9.22 11.12 -2.55
C PHE A 69 7.98 11.99 -2.29
N PRO A 70 8.03 13.31 -2.58
CA PRO A 70 6.93 14.23 -2.29
C PRO A 70 5.59 13.90 -2.97
N SER A 71 5.61 13.08 -4.03
CA SER A 71 4.40 12.58 -4.69
C SER A 71 3.64 11.54 -3.86
N MET A 72 4.30 10.89 -2.91
CA MET A 72 3.71 9.93 -1.99
C MET A 72 3.40 10.61 -0.64
N LYS A 73 2.13 10.60 -0.25
CA LYS A 73 1.69 11.16 1.04
C LYS A 73 1.31 10.04 2.02
N ILE A 74 1.64 10.24 3.29
CA ILE A 74 1.14 9.39 4.38
C ILE A 74 -0.23 9.92 4.80
N TYR A 75 -1.19 9.03 4.95
CA TYR A 75 -2.53 9.34 5.42
C TYR A 75 -2.81 8.68 6.77
N PRO A 76 -3.70 9.26 7.61
CA PRO A 76 -3.97 8.74 8.94
C PRO A 76 -4.88 7.50 8.93
N THR A 77 -5.69 7.31 7.88
CA THR A 77 -6.58 6.16 7.73
C THR A 77 -6.45 5.49 6.37
N ILE A 78 -6.88 4.22 6.29
CA ILE A 78 -6.98 3.50 5.01
C ILE A 78 -7.93 4.23 4.06
N ALA A 79 -9.06 4.73 4.57
CA ALA A 79 -10.02 5.50 3.79
C ALA A 79 -9.35 6.73 3.16
N ASP A 80 -8.67 7.54 3.96
CA ASP A 80 -7.99 8.74 3.47
C ASP A 80 -6.90 8.42 2.44
N ALA A 81 -6.17 7.31 2.62
CA ALA A 81 -5.18 6.87 1.64
C ALA A 81 -5.81 6.51 0.29
N LEU A 82 -6.96 5.83 0.30
CA LEU A 82 -7.68 5.42 -0.90
C LEU A 82 -8.42 6.58 -1.58
N THR A 83 -8.89 7.57 -0.80
CA THR A 83 -9.59 8.75 -1.31
C THR A 83 -8.69 9.96 -1.54
N LEU A 84 -7.40 9.85 -1.21
CA LEU A 84 -6.43 10.95 -1.21
C LEU A 84 -6.91 12.15 -0.36
N GLY A 85 -7.56 11.87 0.78
CA GLY A 85 -8.18 12.84 1.68
C GLY A 85 -9.53 13.41 1.20
N GLY A 86 -10.03 12.94 0.06
CA GLY A 86 -11.37 13.26 -0.43
C GLY A 86 -12.45 12.32 0.11
N GLY A 87 -13.64 12.37 -0.49
CA GLY A 87 -14.79 11.54 -0.10
C GLY A 87 -15.05 10.30 -0.96
N LYS A 88 -14.28 10.09 -2.04
CA LYS A 88 -14.46 8.97 -2.98
C LYS A 88 -13.12 8.39 -3.39
N LEU A 89 -13.11 7.11 -3.75
CA LEU A 89 -11.94 6.39 -4.24
C LEU A 89 -11.25 7.17 -5.36
N ALA A 90 -9.98 7.50 -5.14
CA ALA A 90 -9.18 8.38 -6.02
C ALA A 90 -7.89 7.73 -6.52
N VAL A 91 -7.67 6.45 -6.18
CA VAL A 91 -6.58 5.61 -6.70
C VAL A 91 -7.11 4.57 -7.68
N ASP A 92 -6.21 3.98 -8.45
CA ASP A 92 -6.46 2.99 -9.50
C ASP A 92 -6.00 1.57 -9.13
N GLY A 93 -5.38 1.41 -7.96
CA GLY A 93 -5.01 0.10 -7.40
C GLY A 93 -4.57 0.21 -5.94
N VAL A 94 -4.62 -0.91 -5.21
CA VAL A 94 -4.23 -0.98 -3.80
C VAL A 94 -3.23 -2.11 -3.57
N LEU A 95 -2.17 -1.83 -2.83
CA LEU A 95 -1.22 -2.81 -2.30
C LEU A 95 -1.54 -3.04 -0.83
N LEU A 96 -2.06 -4.22 -0.48
CA LEU A 96 -2.30 -4.64 0.90
C LEU A 96 -1.15 -5.54 1.36
N ILE A 97 -0.28 -5.02 2.21
CA ILE A 97 0.96 -5.68 2.63
C ILE A 97 0.96 -5.84 4.15
N GLY A 98 0.67 -7.05 4.62
CA GLY A 98 0.66 -7.37 6.04
C GLY A 98 1.46 -8.61 6.36
N GLU A 99 2.68 -8.47 6.87
CA GLU A 99 3.53 -9.62 7.25
C GLU A 99 4.37 -9.40 8.51
N HIS A 100 4.64 -8.16 8.86
CA HIS A 100 5.40 -7.84 10.07
C HIS A 100 4.55 -6.98 11.00
N GLY A 101 5.08 -6.75 12.21
CA GLY A 101 4.40 -5.99 13.26
C GLY A 101 4.04 -6.87 14.46
N ARG A 102 3.60 -6.21 15.52
CA ARG A 102 3.19 -6.86 16.77
C ARG A 102 1.68 -7.05 16.73
N TYR A 103 1.27 -8.30 16.51
CA TYR A 103 -0.13 -8.71 16.54
C TYR A 103 -0.30 -9.95 17.42
N PRO A 104 -1.49 -10.17 18.01
CA PRO A 104 -1.78 -11.34 18.83
C PRO A 104 -1.54 -12.66 18.08
N ARG A 105 -1.38 -13.75 18.83
CA ARG A 105 -1.37 -15.11 18.30
C ARG A 105 -2.66 -15.84 18.66
N ASN A 106 -3.07 -16.79 17.84
CA ASN A 106 -4.15 -17.73 18.20
C ASN A 106 -3.59 -18.98 18.89
N GLU A 107 -4.49 -19.88 19.30
CA GLU A 107 -4.16 -21.16 19.96
C GLU A 107 -3.26 -22.07 19.10
N LYS A 108 -3.32 -21.92 17.77
CA LYS A 108 -2.46 -22.63 16.80
C LYS A 108 -1.09 -21.97 16.63
N GLY A 109 -0.79 -20.91 17.38
CA GLY A 109 0.46 -20.15 17.29
C GLY A 109 0.56 -19.21 16.08
N GLN A 110 -0.49 -19.10 15.26
CA GLN A 110 -0.51 -18.22 14.09
C GLN A 110 -0.63 -16.77 14.53
N ARG A 111 0.17 -15.88 13.94
CA ARG A 111 0.05 -14.43 14.17
C ARG A 111 -1.12 -13.88 13.39
N LYS A 112 -2.03 -13.19 14.08
CA LYS A 112 -3.27 -12.61 13.54
C LYS A 112 -2.97 -11.30 12.80
N TYR A 113 -2.27 -11.39 11.67
CA TYR A 113 -2.04 -10.22 10.83
C TYR A 113 -3.37 -9.72 10.25
N PRO A 114 -3.64 -8.40 10.32
CA PRO A 114 -4.97 -7.84 10.09
C PRO A 114 -5.32 -7.64 8.60
N ARG A 115 -4.85 -8.53 7.72
CA ARG A 115 -5.07 -8.38 6.26
C ARG A 115 -6.55 -8.42 5.90
N TYR A 116 -7.32 -9.32 6.49
CA TYR A 116 -8.77 -9.39 6.27
C TYR A 116 -9.49 -8.15 6.81
N GLU A 117 -9.07 -7.63 7.96
CA GLU A 117 -9.62 -6.43 8.57
C GLU A 117 -9.33 -5.19 7.70
N PHE A 118 -8.09 -5.03 7.21
CA PHE A 118 -7.73 -3.96 6.28
C PHE A 118 -8.43 -4.11 4.93
N TRP A 119 -8.60 -5.34 4.44
CA TRP A 119 -9.41 -5.64 3.27
C TRP A 119 -10.84 -5.15 3.43
N LYS A 120 -11.48 -5.40 4.59
CA LYS A 120 -12.84 -4.87 4.84
C LYS A 120 -12.89 -3.34 4.80
N GLU A 121 -11.89 -2.65 5.35
CA GLU A 121 -11.83 -1.18 5.24
C GLU A 121 -11.69 -0.71 3.78
N ILE A 122 -10.89 -1.42 2.97
CA ILE A 122 -10.78 -1.15 1.53
C ILE A 122 -12.14 -1.35 0.82
N ILE A 123 -12.84 -2.45 1.11
CA ILE A 123 -14.15 -2.75 0.51
C ILE A 123 -15.20 -1.70 0.89
N LYS A 124 -15.23 -1.22 2.14
CA LYS A 124 -16.13 -0.13 2.55
C LYS A 124 -15.95 1.11 1.69
N VAL A 125 -14.70 1.48 1.36
CA VAL A 125 -14.42 2.61 0.45
C VAL A 125 -14.94 2.33 -0.96
N PHE A 126 -14.77 1.10 -1.45
CA PHE A 126 -15.26 0.72 -2.78
C PHE A 126 -16.78 0.81 -2.87
N GLU A 127 -17.48 0.26 -1.88
CA GLU A 127 -18.95 0.30 -1.77
C GLU A 127 -19.45 1.75 -1.69
N ALA A 128 -18.89 2.55 -0.79
CA ALA A 128 -19.26 3.96 -0.64
C ALA A 128 -18.98 4.80 -1.90
N SER A 129 -17.97 4.41 -2.69
CA SER A 129 -17.61 5.10 -3.93
C SER A 129 -18.37 4.59 -5.15
N GLY A 130 -19.05 3.44 -5.06
CA GLY A 130 -19.66 2.75 -6.20
C GLY A 130 -18.65 2.29 -7.25
N ARG A 131 -17.37 2.11 -6.87
CA ARG A 131 -16.27 1.76 -7.77
C ARG A 131 -15.25 0.90 -7.02
N SER A 132 -14.77 -0.15 -7.67
CA SER A 132 -13.65 -0.95 -7.20
C SER A 132 -12.42 -0.77 -8.10
N VAL A 133 -11.26 -1.16 -7.57
CA VAL A 133 -9.99 -1.24 -8.30
C VAL A 133 -9.28 -2.55 -7.94
N PRO A 134 -8.31 -3.02 -8.75
CA PRO A 134 -7.51 -4.17 -8.42
C PRO A 134 -6.79 -4.01 -7.06
N VAL A 135 -6.76 -5.08 -6.29
CA VAL A 135 -6.05 -5.14 -5.01
C VAL A 135 -5.05 -6.29 -5.07
N PHE A 136 -3.79 -5.96 -4.85
CA PHE A 136 -2.76 -6.96 -4.56
C PHE A 136 -2.76 -7.23 -3.06
N ASN A 137 -2.93 -8.48 -2.64
CA ASN A 137 -2.82 -8.90 -1.25
C ASN A 137 -1.57 -9.75 -1.06
N ASP A 138 -0.66 -9.31 -0.19
CA ASP A 138 0.50 -10.10 0.20
C ASP A 138 0.08 -11.25 1.14
N LYS A 139 0.65 -12.44 0.91
CA LYS A 139 0.38 -13.70 1.63
C LYS A 139 -1.11 -14.10 1.61
N HIS A 140 -1.54 -14.84 2.64
CA HIS A 140 -2.91 -15.31 2.81
C HIS A 140 -3.81 -14.18 3.33
N LEU A 141 -5.00 -14.02 2.78
CA LEU A 141 -5.94 -12.95 3.18
C LEU A 141 -6.35 -13.04 4.66
N SER A 142 -6.61 -14.25 5.15
CA SER A 142 -7.14 -14.51 6.49
C SER A 142 -6.32 -15.58 7.20
N TRP A 143 -6.21 -15.46 8.52
CA TRP A 143 -5.62 -16.45 9.41
C TRP A 143 -6.62 -17.52 9.89
N ASN A 144 -7.90 -17.36 9.53
CA ASN A 144 -8.99 -18.33 9.71
C ASN A 144 -9.38 -18.97 8.39
#